data_AF-A0A4U8YYP0-F1
#
_entry.id   AF-A0A4U8YYP0-F1
#
_cell.length_a   1.000
_cell.length_b   1.000
_cell.length_c   1.000
_cell.angle_alpha   90.00
_cell.angle_beta   90.00
_cell.angle_gamma   90.00
#
_symmetry.space_group_name_H-M   'P 1'
#
loop_
_entity.id
_entity.type
_entity.pdbx_description
1 polymer ?
#
loop_
_entity_poly.entity_id
_entity_poly.type
_entity_poly.pdbx_seq_one_letter_code
_entity_poly.pdbx_strand_id
1 'polypeptide(L)'
;MPNYKIHENPPRSEWLEKIAELKSVKDATAFIQDFRKKYTSPFRTSYALDVDYLFIEAKIEERLAVLKASTLSAADLVAKATTGEAAQAVADAWIAKIDAEKCKFAAEKILITFRQLYKPPVLPVNVFFKVDAYLGSRLMELRNTDYYADSLEELRKKRGVKVLSLGDAA
;
A
#
# COMPACT_ATOMS: atom_id res chain seq x y z
N MET A 1 -1.67 24.47 -6.09
CA MET A 1 -0.26 24.05 -6.14
C MET A 1 0.49 25.01 -7.05
N PRO A 2 1.76 25.34 -6.78
CA PRO A 2 2.57 26.07 -7.75
C PRO A 2 2.58 25.32 -9.09
N ASN A 3 2.60 26.05 -10.21
CA ASN A 3 2.67 25.49 -11.58
C ASN A 3 4.06 24.89 -11.86
N TYR A 4 4.47 23.86 -11.12
CA TYR A 4 5.67 23.11 -11.44
C TYR A 4 5.45 22.24 -12.69
N LYS A 5 6.55 21.91 -13.38
CA LYS A 5 6.49 20.90 -14.45
C LYS A 5 6.08 19.56 -13.84
N ILE A 6 5.31 18.78 -14.59
CA ILE A 6 4.73 17.52 -14.10
C ILE A 6 5.82 16.51 -13.69
N HIS A 7 6.87 16.36 -14.50
CA HIS A 7 7.86 15.29 -14.33
C HIS A 7 9.15 15.71 -13.59
N GLU A 8 9.42 17.01 -13.55
CA GLU A 8 10.60 17.62 -12.93
C GLU A 8 10.14 18.74 -12.02
N ASN A 9 10.14 18.49 -10.71
CA ASN A 9 9.65 19.46 -9.74
C ASN A 9 10.40 19.37 -8.40
N PRO A 10 10.38 20.44 -7.59
CA PRO A 10 11.10 20.47 -6.32
C PRO A 10 10.72 19.33 -5.36
N PRO A 11 9.43 18.94 -5.19
CA PRO A 11 9.08 17.78 -4.37
C PRO A 11 9.81 16.51 -4.78
N ARG A 12 9.85 16.16 -6.08
CA ARG A 12 10.56 14.96 -6.54
C ARG A 12 12.06 15.04 -6.27
N SER A 13 12.69 16.19 -6.50
CA SER A 13 14.11 16.39 -6.23
C SER A 13 14.44 16.20 -4.74
N GLU A 14 13.67 16.82 -3.84
CA GLU A 14 13.86 16.69 -2.39
C GLU A 14 13.74 15.23 -1.92
N TRP A 15 12.79 14.48 -2.48
CA TRP A 15 12.64 13.07 -2.15
C TRP A 15 13.76 12.20 -2.72
N LEU A 16 14.27 12.50 -3.91
CA LEU A 16 15.43 11.80 -4.46
C LEU A 16 16.68 11.96 -3.58
N GLU A 17 16.90 13.15 -3.02
CA GLU A 17 17.98 13.40 -2.06
C GLU A 17 17.83 12.54 -0.80
N LYS A 18 16.62 12.49 -0.21
CA LYS A 18 16.34 11.63 0.94
C LYS A 18 16.57 10.15 0.65
N ILE A 19 16.21 9.70 -0.56
CA ILE A 19 16.37 8.30 -0.99
C ILE A 19 17.86 7.95 -1.16
N ALA A 20 18.67 8.87 -1.66
CA ALA A 20 20.11 8.66 -1.85
C ALA A 20 20.86 8.40 -0.52
N GLU A 21 20.35 8.92 0.59
CA GLU A 21 20.93 8.71 1.92
C GLU A 21 20.63 7.36 2.55
N LEU A 22 19.69 6.57 2.01
CA LEU A 22 19.39 5.24 2.54
C LEU A 22 20.55 4.28 2.28
N LYS A 23 21.25 3.81 3.32
CA LYS A 23 22.42 2.91 3.17
C LYS A 23 22.19 1.46 3.61
N SER A 24 21.07 1.16 4.26
CA SER A 24 20.79 -0.19 4.78
C SER A 24 19.40 -0.70 4.38
N VAL A 25 19.25 -2.02 4.27
CA VAL A 25 17.95 -2.68 4.00
C VAL A 25 16.93 -2.34 5.07
N LYS A 26 17.36 -2.30 6.35
CA LYS A 26 16.49 -2.00 7.50
C LYS A 26 15.90 -0.59 7.38
N ASP A 27 16.74 0.42 7.15
CA ASP A 27 16.31 1.81 7.10
C ASP A 27 15.44 2.06 5.86
N ALA A 28 15.82 1.52 4.71
CA ALA A 28 15.02 1.62 3.49
C ALA A 28 13.66 0.91 3.60
N THR A 29 13.58 -0.20 4.35
CA THR A 29 12.31 -0.90 4.64
C THR A 29 11.40 -0.07 5.53
N ALA A 30 11.92 0.50 6.61
CA ALA A 30 11.13 1.39 7.46
C ALA A 30 10.67 2.62 6.67
N PHE A 31 11.57 3.23 5.89
CA PHE A 31 11.30 4.41 5.08
C PHE A 31 10.17 4.16 4.08
N ILE A 32 10.18 3.05 3.34
CA ILE A 32 9.13 2.77 2.36
C ILE A 32 7.79 2.44 3.01
N GLN A 33 7.78 1.73 4.14
CA GLN A 33 6.54 1.43 4.87
C GLN A 33 5.88 2.69 5.41
N ASP A 34 6.67 3.60 5.98
CA ASP A 34 6.18 4.88 6.49
C ASP A 34 5.71 5.80 5.36
N PHE A 35 6.44 5.82 4.24
CA PHE A 35 6.01 6.52 3.02
C PHE A 35 4.63 6.04 2.56
N ARG A 36 4.46 4.72 2.43
CA ARG A 36 3.22 4.11 1.95
C ARG A 36 2.04 4.39 2.90
N LYS A 37 2.23 4.26 4.21
CA LYS A 37 1.20 4.63 5.20
C LYS A 37 0.79 6.09 5.09
N LYS A 38 1.76 6.98 4.88
CA LYS A 38 1.52 8.43 4.89
C LYS A 38 0.87 8.95 3.61
N TYR A 39 1.24 8.43 2.44
CA TYR A 39 0.90 9.05 1.15
C TYR A 39 0.10 8.17 0.18
N THR A 40 -0.10 6.88 0.46
CA THR A 40 -0.78 5.96 -0.46
C THR A 40 -2.13 5.48 0.07
N SER A 41 -3.02 5.06 -0.85
CA SER A 41 -4.39 4.59 -0.59
C SER A 41 -5.36 5.69 -0.12
N PRO A 42 -6.69 5.43 -0.09
CA PRO A 42 -7.66 6.35 0.51
C PRO A 42 -7.48 6.56 2.03
N PHE A 43 -6.74 5.69 2.72
CA PHE A 43 -6.46 5.82 4.17
C PHE A 43 -5.14 6.55 4.47
N ARG A 44 -4.54 7.21 3.47
CA ARG A 44 -3.32 8.01 3.65
C ARG A 44 -3.56 9.13 4.67
N THR A 45 -2.53 9.46 5.45
CA THR A 45 -2.60 10.57 6.42
C THR A 45 -2.31 11.93 5.80
N SER A 46 -1.81 11.97 4.56
CA SER A 46 -1.56 13.20 3.83
C SER A 46 -1.75 13.06 2.32
N TYR A 47 -2.43 14.04 1.73
CA TYR A 47 -2.56 14.19 0.26
C TYR A 47 -1.55 15.19 -0.32
N ALA A 48 -0.54 15.61 0.47
CA ALA A 48 0.42 16.65 0.04
C ALA A 48 1.27 16.26 -1.18
N LEU A 49 1.38 14.97 -1.49
CA LEU A 49 2.15 14.44 -2.63
C LEU A 49 1.26 13.74 -3.65
N ASP A 50 -0.03 14.08 -3.76
CA ASP A 50 -0.99 13.29 -4.56
C ASP A 50 -0.57 13.09 -6.03
N VAL A 51 0.11 14.07 -6.63
CA VAL A 51 0.58 14.03 -8.02
C VAL A 51 2.02 13.53 -8.20
N ASP A 52 2.71 13.21 -7.10
CA ASP A 52 4.14 12.84 -7.10
C ASP A 52 4.42 11.51 -6.39
N TYR A 53 3.54 11.05 -5.50
CA TYR A 53 3.83 9.91 -4.62
C TYR A 53 4.08 8.61 -5.39
N LEU A 54 3.44 8.43 -6.56
CA LEU A 54 3.65 7.24 -7.39
C LEU A 54 5.08 7.16 -7.94
N PHE A 55 5.62 8.29 -8.40
CA PHE A 55 7.00 8.36 -8.87
C PHE A 55 7.97 8.18 -7.70
N ILE A 56 7.71 8.88 -6.59
CA ILE A 56 8.58 8.81 -5.41
C ILE A 56 8.60 7.39 -4.84
N GLU A 57 7.45 6.72 -4.73
CA GLU A 57 7.35 5.32 -4.28
C GLU A 57 8.27 4.43 -5.12
N ALA A 58 8.18 4.51 -6.45
CA ALA A 58 9.01 3.72 -7.35
C ALA A 58 10.52 3.97 -7.13
N LYS A 59 10.94 5.20 -6.83
CA LYS A 59 12.35 5.51 -6.53
C LYS A 59 12.82 4.96 -5.19
N ILE A 60 11.95 4.91 -4.19
CA ILE A 60 12.24 4.21 -2.94
C ILE A 60 12.36 2.70 -3.19
N GLU A 61 11.47 2.13 -4.02
CA GLU A 61 11.49 0.72 -4.43
C GLU A 61 12.79 0.36 -5.14
N GLU A 62 13.23 1.14 -6.14
CA GLU A 62 14.52 0.95 -6.82
C GLU A 62 15.68 0.90 -5.82
N ARG A 63 15.72 1.87 -4.88
CA ARG A 63 16.79 1.92 -3.87
C ARG A 63 16.80 0.70 -2.96
N LEU A 64 15.65 0.31 -2.42
CA LEU A 64 15.54 -0.87 -1.55
C LEU A 64 15.86 -2.17 -2.30
N ALA A 65 15.46 -2.27 -3.58
CA ALA A 65 15.75 -3.43 -4.43
C ALA A 65 17.26 -3.61 -4.65
N VAL A 66 18.01 -2.52 -4.92
CA VAL A 66 19.47 -2.56 -5.04
C VAL A 66 20.12 -2.95 -3.72
N LEU A 67 19.69 -2.33 -2.61
CA LEU A 67 20.24 -2.60 -1.28
C LEU A 67 20.06 -4.08 -0.86
N LYS A 68 18.90 -4.69 -1.12
CA LYS A 68 18.71 -6.11 -0.81
C LYS A 68 19.59 -7.01 -1.68
N ALA A 69 19.74 -6.69 -2.97
CA ALA A 69 20.49 -7.52 -3.89
C ALA A 69 21.99 -7.51 -3.57
N SER A 70 22.51 -6.40 -3.02
CA SER A 70 23.92 -6.30 -2.62
C SER A 70 24.21 -6.81 -1.20
N THR A 71 23.19 -7.03 -0.37
CA THR A 71 23.37 -7.30 1.07
C THR A 71 22.84 -8.67 1.51
N LEU A 72 21.74 -9.14 0.93
CA LEU A 72 21.07 -10.38 1.33
C LEU A 72 21.58 -11.56 0.52
N SER A 73 21.54 -12.75 1.13
CA SER A 73 21.81 -13.99 0.41
C SER A 73 20.71 -14.28 -0.63
N ALA A 74 21.05 -15.02 -1.68
CA ALA A 74 20.07 -15.44 -2.69
C ALA A 74 18.89 -16.22 -2.07
N ALA A 75 19.15 -17.02 -1.04
CA ALA A 75 18.11 -17.74 -0.30
C ALA A 75 17.17 -16.76 0.43
N ASP A 76 17.72 -15.73 1.09
CA ASP A 76 16.92 -14.74 1.81
C ASP A 76 16.09 -13.87 0.86
N LEU A 77 16.59 -13.56 -0.35
CA LEU A 77 15.84 -12.80 -1.36
C LEU A 77 14.51 -13.47 -1.75
N VAL A 78 14.44 -14.80 -1.63
CA VAL A 78 13.26 -15.61 -1.97
C VAL A 78 12.44 -15.96 -0.72
N ALA A 79 13.09 -16.23 0.40
CA ALA A 79 12.45 -16.79 1.60
C ALA A 79 12.03 -15.75 2.65
N LYS A 80 12.53 -14.50 2.60
CA LYS A 80 12.29 -13.49 3.63
C LYS A 80 11.75 -12.18 3.07
N ALA A 81 10.96 -11.50 3.88
CA ALA A 81 10.69 -10.08 3.72
C ALA A 81 11.91 -9.27 4.16
N THR A 82 12.04 -8.02 3.68
CA THR A 82 13.13 -7.12 4.10
C THR A 82 13.01 -6.65 5.54
N THR A 83 11.88 -6.93 6.20
CA THR A 83 11.68 -6.80 7.66
C THR A 83 12.42 -7.89 8.45
N GLY A 84 12.92 -8.95 7.78
CA GLY A 84 13.54 -10.12 8.40
C GLY A 84 12.59 -11.29 8.66
N GLU A 85 11.27 -11.05 8.52
CA GLU A 85 10.24 -12.07 8.68
C GLU A 85 10.32 -13.13 7.57
N ALA A 86 10.00 -14.39 7.89
CA ALA A 86 9.82 -15.42 6.88
C ALA A 86 8.63 -15.06 5.98
N ALA A 87 8.82 -15.06 4.66
CA ALA A 87 7.81 -14.60 3.71
C ALA A 87 6.51 -15.42 3.80
N GLN A 88 6.63 -16.73 4.01
CA GLN A 88 5.46 -17.60 4.19
C GLN A 88 4.70 -17.30 5.49
N ALA A 89 5.40 -17.01 6.59
CA ALA A 89 4.75 -16.65 7.85
C ALA A 89 3.96 -15.32 7.72
N VAL A 90 4.49 -14.36 6.96
CA VAL A 90 3.74 -13.15 6.60
C VAL A 90 2.49 -13.52 5.81
N ALA A 91 2.62 -14.35 4.77
CA ALA A 91 1.49 -14.79 3.96
C ALA A 91 0.36 -15.41 4.80
N ASP A 92 0.71 -16.39 5.64
CA ASP A 92 -0.24 -17.12 6.48
C ASP A 92 -0.94 -16.19 7.47
N ALA A 93 -0.19 -15.26 8.07
CA ALA A 93 -0.75 -14.30 9.03
C ALA A 93 -1.76 -13.33 8.40
N TRP A 94 -1.52 -12.87 7.18
CA TRP A 94 -2.44 -11.95 6.49
C TRP A 94 -3.67 -12.67 5.92
N ILE A 95 -3.50 -13.90 5.43
CA ILE A 95 -4.61 -14.76 5.00
C ILE A 95 -5.55 -15.05 6.19
N ALA A 96 -4.99 -15.52 7.32
CA ALA A 96 -5.79 -15.80 8.51
C ALA A 96 -6.58 -14.57 9.01
N LYS A 97 -6.00 -13.36 8.91
CA LYS A 97 -6.69 -12.11 9.28
C LYS A 97 -7.94 -11.87 8.43
N ILE A 98 -7.87 -12.06 7.11
CA ILE A 98 -9.02 -11.78 6.24
C ILE A 98 -10.08 -12.89 6.30
N ASP A 99 -9.68 -14.13 6.54
CA ASP A 99 -10.60 -15.27 6.67
C ASP A 99 -11.49 -15.15 7.91
N ALA A 100 -10.94 -14.60 8.99
CA ALA A 100 -11.69 -14.31 10.21
C ALA A 100 -12.64 -13.11 10.06
N GLU A 101 -12.49 -12.29 9.01
CA GLU A 101 -13.24 -11.06 8.84
C GLU A 101 -14.57 -11.27 8.08
N LYS A 102 -15.63 -10.62 8.58
CA LYS A 102 -16.99 -10.72 8.04
C LYS A 102 -17.49 -9.38 7.50
N CYS A 103 -16.86 -8.28 7.88
CA CYS A 103 -17.24 -6.94 7.46
C CYS A 103 -16.38 -6.46 6.28
N LYS A 104 -17.03 -6.12 5.16
CA LYS A 104 -16.35 -5.61 3.94
C LYS A 104 -15.49 -4.37 4.18
N PHE A 105 -15.85 -3.53 5.17
CA PHE A 105 -15.10 -2.32 5.53
C PHE A 105 -13.87 -2.59 6.41
N ALA A 106 -13.86 -3.69 7.16
CA ALA A 106 -12.68 -4.12 7.90
C ALA A 106 -11.76 -4.95 6.98
N ALA A 107 -12.32 -5.81 6.12
CA ALA A 107 -11.55 -6.57 5.14
C ALA A 107 -10.79 -5.67 4.14
N GLU A 108 -11.38 -4.56 3.69
CA GLU A 108 -10.67 -3.61 2.82
C GLU A 108 -9.46 -2.98 3.52
N LYS A 109 -9.54 -2.72 4.84
CA LYS A 109 -8.41 -2.19 5.61
C LYS A 109 -7.30 -3.21 5.70
N ILE A 110 -7.63 -4.49 5.91
CA ILE A 110 -6.65 -5.58 5.91
C ILE A 110 -5.88 -5.63 4.58
N LEU A 111 -6.57 -5.67 3.45
CA LEU A 111 -5.91 -5.68 2.13
C LEU A 111 -5.06 -4.42 1.89
N ILE A 112 -5.60 -3.25 2.19
CA ILE A 112 -4.88 -1.98 1.98
C ILE A 112 -3.62 -1.92 2.85
N THR A 113 -3.72 -2.28 4.13
CA THR A 113 -2.58 -2.29 5.04
C THR A 113 -1.54 -3.34 4.64
N PHE A 114 -1.95 -4.53 4.19
CA PHE A 114 -1.02 -5.52 3.62
C PHE A 114 -0.20 -4.91 2.48
N ARG A 115 -0.86 -4.26 1.52
CA ARG A 115 -0.17 -3.63 0.38
C ARG A 115 0.72 -2.48 0.81
N GLN A 116 0.32 -1.65 1.78
CA GLN A 116 1.16 -0.57 2.30
C GLN A 116 2.43 -1.10 2.99
N LEU A 117 2.34 -2.23 3.68
CA LEU A 117 3.45 -2.79 4.44
C LEU A 117 4.36 -3.70 3.61
N TYR A 118 3.80 -4.49 2.70
CA TYR A 118 4.50 -5.63 2.10
C TYR A 118 4.59 -5.60 0.57
N LYS A 119 4.09 -4.56 -0.11
CA LYS A 119 4.31 -4.42 -1.56
C LYS A 119 5.81 -4.53 -1.88
N PRO A 120 6.20 -5.24 -2.96
CA PRO A 120 7.60 -5.34 -3.37
C PRO A 120 8.26 -3.95 -3.45
N PRO A 121 9.54 -3.85 -3.09
CA PRO A 121 10.47 -4.92 -2.77
C PRO A 121 10.49 -5.25 -1.27
N VAL A 122 9.44 -5.07 -0.48
CA VAL A 122 9.44 -5.54 0.92
C VAL A 122 9.30 -7.06 0.98
N LEU A 123 8.22 -7.61 0.43
CA LEU A 123 7.99 -9.05 0.33
C LEU A 123 8.44 -9.59 -1.05
N PRO A 124 8.92 -10.84 -1.14
CA PRO A 124 9.21 -11.48 -2.42
C PRO A 124 7.97 -11.50 -3.33
N VAL A 125 8.18 -11.15 -4.60
CA VAL A 125 7.11 -10.89 -5.58
C VAL A 125 6.13 -12.07 -5.72
N ASN A 126 6.66 -13.29 -5.79
CA ASN A 126 5.85 -14.51 -5.92
C ASN A 126 4.95 -14.76 -4.71
N VAL A 127 5.41 -14.42 -3.50
CA VAL A 127 4.61 -14.54 -2.27
C VAL A 127 3.59 -13.42 -2.23
N PHE A 128 4.01 -12.18 -2.50
CA PHE A 128 3.13 -11.01 -2.50
C PHE A 128 1.92 -11.20 -3.42
N PHE A 129 2.12 -11.57 -4.68
CA PHE A 129 1.01 -11.69 -5.62
C PHE A 129 0.05 -12.84 -5.29
N LYS A 130 0.55 -13.95 -4.73
CA LYS A 130 -0.32 -15.04 -4.24
C LYS A 130 -1.21 -14.56 -3.10
N VAL A 131 -0.64 -13.87 -2.12
CA VAL A 131 -1.39 -13.32 -0.99
C VAL A 131 -2.35 -12.24 -1.46
N ASP A 132 -1.89 -11.28 -2.27
CA ASP A 132 -2.72 -10.17 -2.78
C ASP A 132 -3.93 -10.68 -3.57
N ALA A 133 -3.74 -11.70 -4.42
CA ALA A 133 -4.84 -12.35 -5.14
C ALA A 133 -5.84 -13.00 -4.17
N TYR A 134 -5.36 -13.73 -3.17
CA TYR A 134 -6.22 -14.36 -2.17
C TYR A 134 -7.03 -13.32 -1.36
N LEU A 135 -6.35 -12.32 -0.81
CA LEU A 135 -6.98 -11.23 -0.06
C LEU A 135 -7.99 -10.46 -0.95
N GLY A 136 -7.66 -10.25 -2.22
CA GLY A 136 -8.52 -9.63 -3.20
C GLY A 136 -9.79 -10.44 -3.46
N SER A 137 -9.68 -11.76 -3.67
CA SER A 137 -10.84 -12.64 -3.84
C SER A 137 -11.77 -12.59 -2.65
N ARG A 138 -11.24 -12.73 -1.43
CA ARG A 138 -12.05 -12.67 -0.21
C ARG A 138 -12.74 -11.31 -0.03
N LEU A 139 -12.05 -10.22 -0.35
CA LEU A 139 -12.65 -8.89 -0.32
C LEU A 139 -13.79 -8.73 -1.34
N MET A 140 -13.62 -9.27 -2.54
CA MET A 140 -14.65 -9.22 -3.59
C MET A 140 -15.90 -10.00 -3.19
N GLU A 141 -15.75 -11.20 -2.62
CA GLU A 141 -16.88 -11.96 -2.07
C GLU A 141 -17.68 -11.15 -1.05
N LEU A 142 -16.99 -10.54 -0.07
CA LEU A 142 -17.62 -9.73 0.98
C LEU A 142 -18.26 -8.44 0.44
N ARG A 143 -17.68 -7.81 -0.59
CA ARG A 143 -18.21 -6.58 -1.15
C ARG A 143 -19.41 -6.83 -2.07
N ASN A 144 -19.38 -7.90 -2.86
CA ASN A 144 -20.35 -8.16 -3.91
C ASN A 144 -21.60 -8.89 -3.42
N THR A 145 -21.53 -9.52 -2.24
CA THR A 145 -22.73 -10.04 -1.57
C THR A 145 -23.67 -8.88 -1.24
N ASP A 146 -24.90 -8.96 -1.73
CA ASP A 146 -25.95 -7.94 -1.54
C ASP A 146 -25.50 -6.52 -1.87
N TYR A 147 -24.74 -6.37 -2.96
CA TYR A 147 -24.07 -5.11 -3.33
C TYR A 147 -25.01 -3.89 -3.38
N TYR A 148 -26.26 -4.09 -3.83
CA TYR A 148 -27.27 -3.03 -3.99
C TYR A 148 -28.28 -2.95 -2.83
N ALA A 149 -28.08 -3.70 -1.73
CA ALA A 149 -29.02 -3.70 -0.62
C ALA A 149 -29.03 -2.38 0.17
N ASP A 150 -27.88 -1.72 0.28
CA ASP A 150 -27.78 -0.41 0.92
C ASP A 150 -28.16 0.70 -0.07
N SER A 151 -28.98 1.66 0.38
CA SER A 151 -29.21 2.91 -0.36
C SER A 151 -27.92 3.75 -0.44
N LEU A 152 -27.85 4.69 -1.38
CA LEU A 152 -26.70 5.61 -1.47
C LEU A 152 -26.52 6.45 -0.20
N GLU A 153 -27.61 6.82 0.48
CA GLU A 153 -27.54 7.57 1.74
C GLU A 153 -26.89 6.76 2.86
N GLU A 154 -27.27 5.48 2.99
CA GLU A 154 -26.68 4.58 3.97
C GLU A 154 -25.21 4.28 3.65
N LEU A 155 -24.88 4.06 2.38
CA LEU A 155 -23.50 3.87 1.95
C LEU A 155 -22.62 5.08 2.26
N ARG A 156 -23.12 6.32 2.05
CA ARG A 156 -22.39 7.55 2.42
C ARG A 156 -22.09 7.60 3.91
N LYS A 157 -23.07 7.26 4.76
CA LYS A 157 -22.90 7.19 6.23
C LYS A 157 -21.90 6.10 6.63
N LYS A 158 -22.04 4.87 6.10
CA LYS A 158 -21.14 3.73 6.37
C LYS A 158 -19.70 4.00 5.93
N ARG A 159 -19.51 4.64 4.76
CA ARG A 159 -18.20 5.06 4.27
C ARG A 159 -17.60 6.21 5.09
N GLY A 160 -18.46 7.04 5.71
CA GLY A 160 -18.05 8.17 6.55
C GLY A 160 -17.65 9.42 5.76
N VAL A 161 -18.28 9.66 4.60
CA VAL A 161 -17.97 10.85 3.78
C VAL A 161 -18.60 12.11 4.38
N LYS A 162 -17.91 13.25 4.27
CA LYS A 162 -18.54 14.57 4.41
C LYS A 162 -19.15 14.95 3.07
N VAL A 163 -20.47 14.95 2.98
CA VAL A 163 -21.19 15.37 1.76
C VAL A 163 -21.06 16.89 1.64
N LEU A 164 -20.47 17.37 0.54
CA LEU A 164 -20.29 18.81 0.28
C LEU A 164 -21.44 19.42 -0.50
N SER A 165 -21.96 18.68 -1.48
CA SER A 165 -23.10 19.06 -2.31
C SER A 165 -23.73 17.80 -2.89
N LEU A 166 -25.05 17.83 -3.07
CA LEU A 166 -25.79 16.87 -3.88
C LEU A 166 -26.39 17.68 -5.03
N GLY A 167 -26.11 17.28 -6.26
CA GLY A 167 -26.79 17.90 -7.42
C GLY A 167 -28.28 17.58 -7.39
N ASP A 168 -29.09 18.45 -7.97
CA ASP A 168 -30.51 18.18 -8.16
C ASP A 168 -30.66 16.96 -9.09
N ALA A 169 -31.60 16.08 -8.75
CA ALA A 169 -31.99 15.00 -9.65
C ALA A 169 -32.67 15.63 -10.88
N ALA A 170 -32.10 15.38 -12.07
CA ALA A 170 -32.77 15.65 -13.34
C ALA A 170 -33.99 14.74 -13.50
#